data_AF-A0A094AGQ4-F1
#
_entry.id   AF-A0A094AGQ4-F1
#
_cell.length_a   1.000
_cell.length_b   1.000
_cell.length_c   1.000
_cell.angle_alpha   90.00
_cell.angle_beta   90.00
_cell.angle_gamma   90.00
#
_symmetry.space_group_name_H-M   'P 1'
#
loop_
_entity.id
_entity.type
_entity.pdbx_description
1 polymer ?
#
loop_
_entity_poly.entity_id
_entity_poly.type
_entity_poly.pdbx_seq_one_letter_code
_entity_poly.pdbx_strand_id
1 'polypeptide(L)'
;MLAPTSVVKITHERREMLDKVNVTKKVTSTMDLKISDGEVDDILKKLKIETQQPKATTPIKIGDKNYDIELSKIPYLASFADFEGKAKPELQELVHGPITHFDVALKGVESGFRQCFRSLPPDLAEHHALAETYQFLCVDVLDGQSLDQIIVALKSGKDDYELEYKRYQTIKGNKSKARDAAFKLLYLILCGEFKDEAKGAVKVYNAVMYVVSHANTFKWRTRKVVRAAYEERFVVSAKQEAALDKWEKTDADKLAVEDKGDVTTEEEDSPYFSDDDCY
;
A
#
# COMPACT_ATOMS: atom_id res chain seq x y z
N MET A 1 13.34 14.46 46.13
CA MET A 1 13.00 13.05 46.45
C MET A 1 11.50 12.89 46.37
N LEU A 2 10.99 12.31 45.29
CA LEU A 2 9.68 11.65 45.18
C LEU A 2 9.83 10.62 44.05
N ALA A 3 9.42 9.38 44.33
CA ALA A 3 9.67 8.18 43.54
C ALA A 3 8.63 7.96 42.42
N PRO A 4 8.98 7.23 41.34
CA PRO A 4 8.01 6.70 40.39
C PRO A 4 7.64 5.25 40.77
N THR A 5 6.37 4.98 41.06
CA THR A 5 5.86 3.62 41.32
C THR A 5 4.54 3.41 40.58
N SER A 6 4.58 3.13 39.28
CA SER A 6 3.38 2.64 38.57
C SER A 6 3.63 1.81 37.29
N VAL A 7 4.85 1.74 36.75
CA VAL A 7 5.08 1.00 35.48
C VAL A 7 5.59 -0.44 35.68
N VAL A 8 6.07 -0.79 36.87
CA VAL A 8 6.64 -2.14 37.15
C VAL A 8 5.56 -3.21 37.42
N LYS A 9 4.31 -2.82 37.74
CA LYS A 9 3.24 -3.81 38.00
C LYS A 9 2.65 -4.44 36.72
N ILE A 10 2.68 -3.74 35.60
CA ILE A 10 2.04 -4.20 34.34
C ILE A 10 2.87 -5.31 33.65
N THR A 11 4.19 -5.33 33.86
CA THR A 11 5.07 -6.32 33.23
C THR A 11 5.10 -7.66 33.97
N HIS A 12 4.74 -7.70 35.25
CA HIS A 12 4.69 -8.95 36.02
C HIS A 12 3.42 -9.78 35.73
N GLU A 13 2.26 -9.12 35.64
CA GLU A 13 0.99 -9.79 35.30
C GLU A 13 1.01 -10.37 33.87
N ARG A 14 1.68 -9.70 32.92
CA ARG A 14 1.80 -10.20 31.54
C ARG A 14 2.67 -11.46 31.43
N ARG A 15 3.65 -11.62 32.33
CA ARG A 15 4.54 -12.80 32.36
C ARG A 15 3.86 -14.00 33.02
N GLU A 16 3.08 -13.77 34.08
CA GLU A 16 2.24 -14.83 34.67
C GLU A 16 1.12 -15.32 33.72
N MET A 17 0.58 -14.45 32.86
CA MET A 17 -0.39 -14.87 31.84
C MET A 17 0.24 -15.72 30.73
N LEU A 18 1.47 -15.42 30.31
CA LEU A 18 2.18 -16.21 29.29
C LEU A 18 2.59 -17.60 29.80
N ASP A 19 2.94 -17.73 31.09
CA ASP A 19 3.20 -19.02 31.70
C ASP A 19 1.91 -19.85 31.87
N LYS A 20 0.75 -19.23 32.13
CA LYS A 20 -0.56 -19.92 32.16
C LYS A 20 -0.99 -20.44 30.78
N VAL A 21 -0.68 -19.72 29.70
CA VAL A 21 -0.98 -20.14 28.32
C VAL A 21 -0.08 -21.30 27.85
N ASN A 22 1.17 -21.34 28.31
CA ASN A 22 2.07 -22.46 28.00
C ASN A 22 1.83 -23.71 28.87
N VAL A 23 1.23 -23.56 30.05
CA VAL A 23 0.77 -24.71 30.86
C VAL A 23 -0.49 -25.35 30.26
N THR A 24 -1.39 -24.57 29.65
CA THR A 24 -2.63 -25.10 29.04
C THR A 24 -2.41 -25.84 27.71
N LYS A 25 -1.35 -25.53 26.94
CA LYS A 25 -0.98 -26.33 25.75
C LYS A 25 -0.29 -27.66 26.06
N LYS A 26 0.18 -27.87 27.30
CA LYS A 26 0.87 -29.10 27.71
C LYS A 26 0.01 -30.05 28.56
N VAL A 27 -1.25 -29.69 28.82
CA VAL A 27 -2.26 -30.52 29.50
C VAL A 27 -3.45 -30.76 28.57
N THR A 28 -3.17 -31.21 27.34
CA THR A 28 -4.12 -32.01 26.56
C THR A 28 -3.54 -33.42 26.40
N SER A 29 -3.21 -34.00 27.54
CA SER A 29 -3.13 -35.44 27.74
C SER A 29 -3.74 -35.67 29.11
N THR A 30 -4.89 -36.34 29.11
CA THR A 30 -5.66 -36.81 30.27
C THR A 30 -6.16 -35.73 31.24
N MET A 31 -7.40 -35.27 31.05
CA MET A 31 -8.46 -35.17 32.08
C MET A 31 -9.71 -34.52 31.47
N ASP A 32 -10.84 -35.22 31.56
CA ASP A 32 -12.18 -34.73 31.20
C ASP A 32 -12.54 -33.50 32.03
N LEU A 33 -12.50 -32.32 31.41
CA LEU A 33 -13.11 -31.11 31.94
C LEU A 33 -14.18 -30.65 30.94
N LYS A 34 -15.44 -30.87 31.33
CA LYS A 34 -16.63 -30.32 30.65
C LYS A 34 -16.64 -28.81 30.87
N ILE A 35 -16.07 -28.06 29.93
CA ILE A 35 -16.30 -26.62 29.84
C ILE A 35 -17.63 -26.43 29.10
N SER A 36 -18.55 -25.67 29.70
CA SER A 36 -19.86 -25.39 29.09
C SER A 36 -19.71 -24.35 27.98
N ASP A 37 -20.49 -24.48 26.90
CA ASP A 37 -20.45 -23.59 25.73
C ASP A 37 -20.59 -22.09 26.09
N GLY A 38 -21.23 -21.78 27.21
CA GLY A 38 -21.41 -20.40 27.70
C GLY A 38 -20.14 -19.72 28.20
N GLU A 39 -19.11 -20.46 28.63
CA GLU A 39 -17.85 -19.89 29.13
C GLU A 39 -16.90 -19.50 27.98
N VAL A 40 -16.96 -20.23 26.87
CA VAL A 40 -16.18 -19.93 25.65
C VAL A 40 -16.66 -18.63 25.00
N ASP A 41 -17.98 -18.44 24.98
CA ASP A 41 -18.63 -17.26 24.39
C ASP A 41 -18.32 -15.96 25.17
N ASP A 42 -18.19 -16.08 26.49
CA ASP A 42 -17.87 -14.96 27.37
C ASP A 42 -16.37 -14.57 27.31
N ILE A 43 -15.50 -15.55 27.04
CA ILE A 43 -14.07 -15.34 26.74
C ILE A 43 -13.90 -14.70 25.35
N LEU A 44 -14.65 -15.15 24.34
CA LEU A 44 -14.65 -14.56 22.99
C LEU A 44 -15.13 -13.11 22.99
N LYS A 45 -16.19 -12.78 23.75
CA LYS A 45 -16.68 -11.41 23.93
C LYS A 45 -15.67 -10.50 24.64
N LYS A 46 -14.95 -11.03 25.64
CA LYS A 46 -13.91 -10.27 26.37
C LYS A 46 -12.64 -10.05 25.53
N LEU A 47 -12.36 -10.91 24.55
CA LEU A 47 -11.18 -10.80 23.71
C LEU A 47 -11.29 -9.83 22.53
N LYS A 48 -12.47 -9.24 22.23
CA LYS A 48 -12.69 -8.39 21.03
C LYS A 48 -11.94 -8.94 19.81
N ILE A 49 -12.04 -10.25 19.59
CA ILE A 49 -11.70 -10.80 18.29
C ILE A 49 -12.87 -10.34 17.43
N GLU A 50 -12.68 -9.20 16.76
CA GLU A 50 -13.49 -8.87 15.59
C GLU A 50 -13.30 -10.03 14.64
N THR A 51 -14.21 -11.00 14.71
CA THR A 51 -14.43 -11.95 13.64
C THR A 51 -14.78 -11.09 12.44
N GLN A 52 -13.80 -10.82 11.57
CA GLN A 52 -14.01 -10.12 10.32
C GLN A 52 -15.16 -10.85 9.63
N GLN A 53 -16.34 -10.22 9.59
CA GLN A 53 -17.43 -10.75 8.80
C GLN A 53 -16.89 -10.95 7.38
N PRO A 54 -17.19 -12.08 6.71
CA PRO A 54 -16.78 -12.30 5.34
C PRO A 54 -17.27 -11.10 4.52
N LYS A 55 -16.31 -10.41 3.92
CA LYS A 55 -16.55 -9.20 3.15
C LYS A 55 -17.47 -9.55 1.98
N ALA A 56 -18.64 -8.92 1.91
CA ALA A 56 -19.61 -9.22 0.88
C ALA A 56 -19.07 -8.82 -0.50
N THR A 57 -18.77 -9.81 -1.33
CA THR A 57 -18.38 -9.61 -2.74
C THR A 57 -19.56 -9.93 -3.65
N THR A 58 -19.61 -9.27 -4.81
CA THR A 58 -20.63 -9.47 -5.84
C THR A 58 -19.97 -10.08 -7.07
N PRO A 59 -20.48 -11.21 -7.59
CA PRO A 59 -19.99 -11.77 -8.84
C PRO A 59 -20.37 -10.87 -10.01
N ILE A 60 -19.39 -10.48 -10.81
CA ILE A 60 -19.57 -9.67 -12.02
C ILE A 60 -18.65 -10.18 -13.12
N LYS A 61 -19.17 -10.21 -14.35
CA LYS A 61 -18.40 -10.48 -15.55
C LYS A 61 -18.04 -9.15 -16.23
N ILE A 62 -16.74 -8.91 -16.44
CA ILE A 62 -16.24 -7.71 -17.13
C ILE A 62 -15.46 -8.19 -18.35
N GLY A 63 -16.01 -7.92 -19.54
CA GLY A 63 -15.49 -8.51 -20.78
C GLY A 63 -15.63 -10.04 -20.78
N ASP A 64 -14.50 -10.74 -20.83
CA ASP A 64 -14.41 -12.20 -20.86
C ASP A 64 -14.04 -12.83 -19.50
N LYS A 65 -13.83 -12.04 -18.46
CA LYS A 65 -13.39 -12.49 -17.13
C LYS A 65 -14.45 -12.31 -16.06
N ASN A 66 -14.45 -13.22 -15.09
CA ASN A 66 -15.33 -13.19 -13.92
C ASN A 66 -14.56 -12.69 -12.70
N TYR A 67 -15.22 -11.88 -11.88
CA TYR A 67 -14.66 -11.27 -10.68
C TYR A 67 -15.64 -11.34 -9.52
N ASP A 68 -15.11 -11.44 -8.31
CA ASP A 68 -15.86 -11.25 -7.06
C ASP A 68 -15.44 -9.93 -6.44
N ILE A 69 -16.30 -8.90 -6.59
CA ILE A 69 -15.90 -7.52 -6.29
C ILE A 69 -16.65 -6.98 -5.08
N GLU A 70 -15.91 -6.34 -4.18
CA GLU A 70 -16.52 -5.49 -3.15
C GLU A 70 -16.95 -4.14 -3.76
N LEU A 71 -18.22 -4.04 -4.16
CA LEU A 71 -18.76 -2.89 -4.87
C LEU A 71 -18.58 -1.55 -4.12
N SER A 72 -18.53 -1.57 -2.79
CA SER A 72 -18.32 -0.36 -1.96
C SER A 72 -17.01 0.37 -2.28
N LYS A 73 -16.01 -0.33 -2.82
CA LYS A 73 -14.72 0.25 -3.21
C LYS A 73 -14.70 0.82 -4.62
N ILE A 74 -15.70 0.51 -5.45
CA ILE A 74 -15.75 0.91 -6.87
C ILE A 74 -17.13 1.53 -7.15
N PRO A 75 -17.29 2.85 -6.91
CA PRO A 75 -18.60 3.52 -6.93
C PRO A 75 -19.35 3.39 -8.27
N TYR A 76 -18.62 3.39 -9.39
CA TYR A 76 -19.22 3.14 -10.69
C TYR A 76 -19.91 1.77 -10.76
N LEU A 77 -19.21 0.70 -10.35
CA LEU A 77 -19.75 -0.66 -10.39
C LEU A 77 -20.89 -0.86 -9.38
N ALA A 78 -20.85 -0.19 -8.22
CA ALA A 78 -21.99 -0.16 -7.30
C ALA A 78 -23.23 0.44 -7.97
N SER A 79 -23.06 1.59 -8.63
CA SER A 79 -24.15 2.27 -9.33
C SER A 79 -24.68 1.45 -10.51
N PHE A 80 -23.77 0.78 -11.23
CA PHE A 80 -24.10 -0.12 -12.33
C PHE A 80 -24.91 -1.33 -11.85
N ALA A 81 -24.49 -1.99 -10.77
CA ALA A 81 -25.20 -3.12 -10.17
C ALA A 81 -26.61 -2.72 -9.70
N ASP A 82 -26.73 -1.56 -9.04
CA ASP A 82 -28.02 -1.01 -8.59
C ASP A 82 -28.96 -0.72 -9.76
N PHE A 83 -28.42 -0.21 -10.88
CA PHE A 83 -29.20 0.07 -12.07
C PHE A 83 -29.69 -1.20 -12.75
N GLU A 84 -28.79 -2.17 -13.01
CA GLU A 84 -29.16 -3.45 -13.63
C GLU A 84 -30.14 -4.24 -12.77
N GLY A 85 -29.95 -4.27 -11.45
CA GLY A 85 -30.87 -4.95 -10.52
C GLY A 85 -32.29 -4.36 -10.53
N LYS A 86 -32.43 -3.05 -10.76
CA LYS A 86 -33.74 -2.39 -10.92
C LYS A 86 -34.34 -2.61 -12.31
N ALA A 87 -33.52 -2.60 -13.35
CA ALA A 87 -33.96 -2.74 -14.73
C ALA A 87 -34.35 -4.19 -15.07
N LYS A 88 -33.66 -5.17 -14.49
CA LYS A 88 -33.83 -6.60 -14.77
C LYS A 88 -33.78 -7.41 -13.46
N PRO A 89 -34.88 -7.45 -12.69
CA PRO A 89 -34.92 -8.13 -11.39
C PRO A 89 -34.63 -9.64 -11.46
N GLU A 90 -34.81 -10.25 -12.64
CA GLU A 90 -34.58 -11.67 -12.89
C GLU A 90 -33.15 -11.99 -13.35
N LEU A 91 -32.29 -10.98 -13.58
CA LEU A 91 -30.93 -11.18 -14.03
C LEU A 91 -30.08 -11.77 -12.90
N GLN A 92 -29.61 -13.01 -13.09
CA GLN A 92 -28.74 -13.69 -12.11
C GLN A 92 -27.27 -13.28 -12.24
N GLU A 93 -26.84 -12.78 -13.39
CA GLU A 93 -25.43 -12.50 -13.68
C GLU A 93 -25.25 -11.05 -14.13
N LEU A 94 -24.43 -10.30 -13.38
CA LEU A 94 -24.09 -8.92 -13.71
C LEU A 94 -22.99 -8.93 -14.78
N VAL A 95 -23.27 -8.37 -15.97
CA VAL A 95 -22.34 -8.39 -17.11
C VAL A 95 -22.05 -6.98 -17.60
N HIS A 96 -20.79 -6.60 -17.62
CA HIS A 96 -20.30 -5.32 -18.11
C HIS A 96 -19.33 -5.55 -19.30
N GLY A 97 -19.25 -4.57 -20.21
CA GLY A 97 -18.27 -4.57 -21.29
C GLY A 97 -16.82 -4.56 -20.77
N PRO A 98 -15.81 -4.82 -21.63
CA PRO A 98 -14.42 -4.79 -21.22
C PRO A 98 -14.02 -3.38 -20.71
N ILE A 99 -13.18 -3.34 -19.67
CA ILE A 99 -12.61 -2.12 -19.10
C ILE A 99 -11.09 -2.23 -19.17
N THR A 100 -10.43 -1.24 -19.79
CA THR A 100 -8.98 -1.21 -19.94
C THR A 100 -8.27 -1.24 -18.58
N HIS A 101 -7.22 -2.05 -18.44
CA HIS A 101 -6.45 -2.24 -17.19
C HIS A 101 -7.27 -2.58 -15.93
N PHE A 102 -8.48 -3.11 -16.07
CA PHE A 102 -9.35 -3.37 -14.91
C PHE A 102 -8.69 -4.27 -13.85
N ASP A 103 -8.01 -5.33 -14.28
CA ASP A 103 -7.27 -6.23 -13.38
C ASP A 103 -6.25 -5.49 -12.51
N VAL A 104 -5.53 -4.54 -13.11
CA VAL A 104 -4.51 -3.73 -12.43
C VAL A 104 -5.18 -2.74 -11.48
N ALA A 105 -6.26 -2.10 -11.94
CA ALA A 105 -7.01 -1.14 -11.16
C ALA A 105 -7.57 -1.79 -9.88
N LEU A 106 -8.21 -2.95 -10.03
CA LEU A 106 -8.76 -3.77 -8.95
C LEU A 106 -7.66 -4.20 -7.98
N LYS A 107 -6.53 -4.71 -8.48
CA LYS A 107 -5.39 -5.10 -7.63
C LYS A 107 -4.85 -3.93 -6.80
N GLY A 108 -4.82 -2.71 -7.36
CA GLY A 108 -4.44 -1.51 -6.62
C GLY A 108 -5.41 -1.17 -5.47
N VAL A 109 -6.72 -1.34 -5.70
CA VAL A 109 -7.80 -1.09 -4.73
C VAL A 109 -7.85 -2.15 -3.62
N GLU A 110 -7.47 -3.38 -3.93
CA GLU A 110 -7.53 -4.51 -2.98
C GLU A 110 -6.24 -4.68 -2.18
N SER A 111 -5.09 -4.53 -2.84
CA SER A 111 -3.77 -4.87 -2.29
C SER A 111 -2.82 -3.67 -2.13
N GLY A 112 -3.25 -2.48 -2.55
CA GLY A 112 -2.52 -1.22 -2.49
C GLY A 112 -1.91 -0.80 -3.83
N PHE A 113 -1.91 0.50 -4.07
CA PHE A 113 -1.56 1.10 -5.37
C PHE A 113 -0.11 0.89 -5.82
N ARG A 114 0.81 0.50 -4.93
CA ARG A 114 2.16 0.07 -5.33
C ARG A 114 2.14 -1.09 -6.33
N GLN A 115 1.09 -1.90 -6.32
CA GLN A 115 0.94 -3.03 -7.25
C GLN A 115 0.77 -2.56 -8.70
N CYS A 116 0.27 -1.35 -8.94
CA CYS A 116 0.10 -0.80 -10.29
C CYS A 116 1.44 -0.71 -11.03
N PHE A 117 2.51 -0.24 -10.36
CA PHE A 117 3.87 -0.18 -10.93
C PHE A 117 4.46 -1.57 -11.23
N ARG A 118 4.04 -2.60 -10.49
CA ARG A 118 4.53 -3.97 -10.67
C ARG A 118 3.80 -4.68 -11.80
N SER A 119 2.52 -4.39 -11.95
CA SER A 119 1.64 -5.00 -12.94
C SER A 119 1.74 -4.34 -14.31
N LEU A 120 2.14 -3.08 -14.39
CA LEU A 120 2.35 -2.37 -15.66
C LEU A 120 3.82 -2.27 -16.03
N PRO A 121 4.15 -2.22 -17.34
CA PRO A 121 5.48 -1.85 -17.77
C PRO A 121 5.77 -0.39 -17.39
N PRO A 122 7.05 0.01 -17.27
CA PRO A 122 7.42 1.40 -16.98
C PRO A 122 7.29 2.31 -18.22
N ASP A 123 6.08 2.30 -18.79
CA ASP A 123 5.62 3.12 -19.89
C ASP A 123 4.57 4.10 -19.34
N LEU A 124 4.75 5.39 -19.63
CA LEU A 124 3.88 6.43 -19.10
C LEU A 124 2.47 6.37 -19.72
N ALA A 125 2.35 5.95 -20.98
CA ALA A 125 1.06 5.84 -21.66
C ALA A 125 0.12 4.83 -20.98
N GLU A 126 0.66 3.69 -20.56
CA GLU A 126 -0.07 2.66 -19.80
C GLU A 126 -0.56 3.18 -18.44
N HIS A 127 0.23 4.06 -17.80
CA HIS A 127 -0.14 4.68 -16.53
C HIS A 127 -1.19 5.79 -16.70
N HIS A 128 -1.18 6.52 -17.82
CA HIS A 128 -2.28 7.41 -18.21
C HIS A 128 -3.58 6.63 -18.39
N ALA A 129 -3.56 5.56 -19.18
CA ALA A 129 -4.73 4.71 -19.40
C ALA A 129 -5.27 4.13 -18.09
N LEU A 130 -4.38 3.71 -17.17
CA LEU A 130 -4.80 3.26 -15.83
C LEU A 130 -5.43 4.40 -15.01
N ALA A 131 -4.91 5.62 -15.10
CA ALA A 131 -5.47 6.77 -14.40
C ALA A 131 -6.87 7.14 -14.93
N GLU A 132 -7.07 7.08 -16.24
CA GLU A 132 -8.40 7.21 -16.87
C GLU A 132 -9.36 6.11 -16.41
N THR A 133 -8.89 4.87 -16.28
CA THR A 133 -9.69 3.77 -15.70
C THR A 133 -10.13 4.08 -14.28
N TYR A 134 -9.25 4.61 -13.42
CA TYR A 134 -9.64 5.00 -12.06
C TYR A 134 -10.68 6.13 -12.04
N GLN A 135 -10.57 7.11 -12.94
CA GLN A 135 -11.58 8.15 -13.10
C GLN A 135 -12.93 7.58 -13.56
N PHE A 136 -12.92 6.71 -14.57
CA PHE A 136 -14.12 6.02 -15.07
C PHE A 136 -14.80 5.20 -13.97
N LEU A 137 -14.01 4.49 -13.17
CA LEU A 137 -14.49 3.67 -12.06
C LEU A 137 -14.92 4.51 -10.83
N CYS A 138 -14.71 5.82 -10.86
CA CYS A 138 -14.94 6.76 -9.76
C CYS A 138 -14.20 6.38 -8.48
N VAL A 139 -12.99 5.82 -8.60
CA VAL A 139 -12.16 5.44 -7.44
C VAL A 139 -11.37 6.66 -6.94
N ASP A 140 -11.52 7.00 -5.66
CA ASP A 140 -10.67 8.01 -5.03
C ASP A 140 -9.29 7.42 -4.72
N VAL A 141 -8.38 7.50 -5.69
CA VAL A 141 -6.98 7.06 -5.54
C VAL A 141 -6.26 7.86 -4.45
N LEU A 142 -6.60 9.14 -4.28
CA LEU A 142 -5.94 10.00 -3.32
C LEU A 142 -6.42 9.73 -1.89
N ASP A 143 -7.62 9.16 -1.72
CA ASP A 143 -8.27 8.95 -0.41
C ASP A 143 -8.38 10.28 0.36
N GLY A 144 -8.81 11.32 -0.35
CA GLY A 144 -8.87 12.70 0.13
C GLY A 144 -7.53 13.34 0.52
N GLN A 145 -6.39 12.69 0.27
CA GLN A 145 -5.09 13.19 0.71
C GLN A 145 -4.61 14.38 -0.14
N SER A 146 -4.15 15.42 0.54
CA SER A 146 -3.44 16.55 -0.06
C SER A 146 -2.00 16.18 -0.45
N LEU A 147 -1.39 16.98 -1.34
CA LEU A 147 0.03 16.82 -1.71
C LEU A 147 0.96 16.79 -0.49
N ASP A 148 0.73 17.63 0.52
CA ASP A 148 1.57 17.67 1.71
C ASP A 148 1.46 16.36 2.53
N GLN A 149 0.27 15.77 2.62
CA GLN A 149 0.07 14.46 3.26
C GLN A 149 0.71 13.32 2.46
N ILE A 150 0.64 13.37 1.13
CA ILE A 150 1.33 12.42 0.26
C ILE A 150 2.85 12.52 0.47
N ILE A 151 3.41 13.72 0.54
CA ILE A 151 4.84 13.94 0.81
C ILE A 151 5.26 13.37 2.16
N VAL A 152 4.45 13.53 3.20
CA VAL A 152 4.70 12.90 4.52
C VAL A 152 4.69 11.36 4.39
N ALA A 153 3.72 10.80 3.66
CA ALA A 153 3.63 9.36 3.45
C ALA A 153 4.80 8.80 2.62
N LEU A 154 5.30 9.52 1.62
CA LEU A 154 6.52 9.14 0.87
C LEU A 154 7.73 8.95 1.79
N LYS A 155 7.83 9.78 2.83
CA LYS A 155 8.95 9.74 3.80
C LYS A 155 8.80 8.63 4.84
N SER A 156 7.65 7.96 4.91
CA SER A 156 7.41 6.89 5.91
C SER A 156 8.23 5.62 5.67
N GLY A 157 8.85 5.46 4.49
CA GLY A 157 9.69 4.32 4.16
C GLY A 157 11.13 4.42 4.68
N LYS A 158 11.50 5.54 5.32
CA LYS A 158 12.82 5.71 5.94
C LYS A 158 12.83 5.04 7.31
N ASP A 159 13.89 4.29 7.60
CA ASP A 159 14.13 3.76 8.93
C ASP A 159 14.44 4.91 9.90
N ASP A 160 13.85 4.86 11.09
CA ASP A 160 14.12 5.80 12.17
C ASP A 160 14.97 5.12 13.26
N TYR A 161 15.64 5.93 14.07
CA TYR A 161 16.47 5.44 15.17
C TYR A 161 15.99 6.04 16.48
N GLU A 162 15.49 5.19 17.37
CA GLU A 162 15.13 5.60 18.73
C GLU A 162 16.24 5.19 19.69
N LEU A 163 16.64 6.13 20.56
CA LEU A 163 17.63 5.87 21.60
C LEU A 163 16.91 5.40 22.87
N GLU A 164 16.69 4.09 22.99
CA GLU A 164 16.13 3.49 24.20
C GLU A 164 17.25 2.79 25.00
N TYR A 165 17.34 3.05 26.31
CA TYR A 165 18.33 2.44 27.21
C TYR A 165 19.80 2.50 26.73
N LYS A 166 20.21 3.62 26.11
CA LYS A 166 21.57 3.82 25.55
C LYS A 166 21.94 2.85 24.41
N ARG A 167 20.96 2.19 23.78
CA ARG A 167 21.14 1.43 22.53
C ARG A 167 20.27 2.05 21.44
N TYR A 168 20.81 2.14 20.23
CA TYR A 168 20.03 2.55 19.07
C TYR A 168 19.16 1.37 18.63
N GLN A 169 17.85 1.56 18.61
CA GLN A 169 16.92 0.60 18.02
C GLN A 169 16.41 1.15 16.70
N THR A 170 16.60 0.38 15.62
CA THR A 170 16.09 0.73 14.30
C THR A 170 14.59 0.46 14.24
N ILE A 171 13.79 1.50 14.07
CA ILE A 171 12.38 1.41 13.74
C ILE A 171 12.30 1.28 12.21
N LYS A 172 11.96 0.09 11.73
CA LYS A 172 11.81 -0.15 10.28
C LYS A 172 10.75 0.77 9.69
N GLY A 173 11.10 1.48 8.63
CA GLY A 173 10.19 2.32 7.86
C GLY A 173 9.12 1.49 7.15
N ASN A 174 7.95 2.08 6.94
CA ASN A 174 6.86 1.47 6.20
C ASN A 174 7.02 1.69 4.69
N LYS A 175 7.81 0.82 4.05
CA LYS A 175 8.07 0.89 2.60
C LYS A 175 6.79 0.72 1.77
N SER A 176 5.87 -0.15 2.18
CA SER A 176 4.60 -0.35 1.47
C SER A 176 3.78 0.93 1.39
N LYS A 177 3.62 1.63 2.52
CA LYS A 177 2.93 2.92 2.58
C LYS A 177 3.62 3.99 1.74
N ALA A 178 4.95 4.07 1.78
CA ALA A 178 5.70 4.99 0.94
C ALA A 178 5.49 4.71 -0.55
N ARG A 179 5.53 3.44 -0.97
CA ARG A 179 5.31 3.03 -2.36
C ARG A 179 3.88 3.29 -2.84
N ASP A 180 2.88 3.06 -1.99
CA ASP A 180 1.49 3.43 -2.31
C ASP A 180 1.36 4.96 -2.49
N ALA A 181 2.01 5.74 -1.62
CA ALA A 181 2.08 7.19 -1.76
C ALA A 181 2.79 7.65 -3.03
N ALA A 182 3.76 6.89 -3.55
CA ALA A 182 4.38 7.20 -4.85
C ALA A 182 3.38 7.06 -6.01
N PHE A 183 2.47 6.09 -5.95
CA PHE A 183 1.41 6.01 -6.95
C PHE A 183 0.41 7.14 -6.81
N LYS A 184 0.04 7.52 -5.57
CA LYS A 184 -0.81 8.69 -5.34
C LYS A 184 -0.17 9.98 -5.87
N LEU A 185 1.14 10.15 -5.69
CA LEU A 185 1.89 11.26 -6.29
C LEU A 185 1.80 11.21 -7.82
N LEU A 186 2.03 10.05 -8.44
CA LEU A 186 1.88 9.87 -9.88
C LEU A 186 0.47 10.28 -10.33
N TYR A 187 -0.56 9.73 -9.72
CA TYR A 187 -1.95 10.03 -10.06
C TYR A 187 -2.27 11.52 -9.92
N LEU A 188 -1.76 12.18 -8.87
CA LEU A 188 -1.89 13.63 -8.72
C LEU A 188 -1.16 14.40 -9.82
N ILE A 189 0.01 13.92 -10.26
CA ILE A 189 0.72 14.50 -11.40
C ILE A 189 -0.05 14.29 -12.70
N LEU A 190 -0.67 13.14 -12.96
CA LEU A 190 -1.39 12.91 -14.22
C LEU A 190 -2.75 13.63 -14.25
N CYS A 191 -3.49 13.59 -13.14
CA CYS A 191 -4.91 13.96 -13.13
C CYS A 191 -5.26 15.10 -12.16
N GLY A 192 -4.36 15.47 -11.25
CA GLY A 192 -4.67 16.43 -10.20
C GLY A 192 -4.80 17.87 -10.69
N GLU A 193 -5.59 18.69 -10.00
CA GLU A 193 -5.63 20.13 -10.21
C GLU A 193 -4.78 20.84 -9.14
N PHE A 194 -3.94 21.80 -9.57
CA PHE A 194 -3.13 22.60 -8.65
C PHE A 194 -3.64 24.04 -8.63
N LYS A 195 -4.03 24.53 -7.44
CA LYS A 195 -4.53 25.92 -7.27
C LYS A 195 -3.51 26.98 -7.68
N ASP A 196 -2.23 26.69 -7.49
CA ASP A 196 -1.10 27.51 -7.91
C ASP A 196 -0.09 26.55 -8.55
N GLU A 197 -0.10 26.48 -9.88
CA GLU A 197 0.71 25.52 -10.62
C GLU A 197 2.20 25.72 -10.39
N ALA A 198 2.67 26.97 -10.26
CA ALA A 198 4.09 27.26 -10.04
C ALA A 198 4.56 26.78 -8.66
N LYS A 199 3.80 27.07 -7.60
CA LYS A 199 4.11 26.56 -6.25
C LYS A 199 3.94 25.05 -6.17
N GLY A 200 2.92 24.52 -6.84
CA GLY A 200 2.67 23.08 -6.97
C GLY A 200 3.86 22.37 -7.61
N ALA A 201 4.32 22.86 -8.76
CA ALA A 201 5.45 22.31 -9.50
C ALA A 201 6.72 22.21 -8.65
N VAL A 202 7.06 23.23 -7.85
CA VAL A 202 8.23 23.19 -6.96
C VAL A 202 8.09 22.10 -5.88
N LYS A 203 6.90 21.97 -5.28
CA LYS A 203 6.65 20.92 -4.27
C LYS A 203 6.69 19.52 -4.89
N VAL A 204 6.05 19.35 -6.04
CA VAL A 204 6.04 18.10 -6.80
C VAL A 204 7.46 17.73 -7.22
N TYR A 205 8.25 18.68 -7.72
CA TYR A 205 9.66 18.47 -8.06
C TYR A 205 10.44 17.89 -6.88
N ASN A 206 10.31 18.48 -5.68
CA ASN A 206 11.00 17.98 -4.49
C ASN A 206 10.53 16.56 -4.10
N ALA A 207 9.25 16.25 -4.30
CA ALA A 207 8.70 14.92 -4.06
C ALA A 207 9.22 13.89 -5.07
N VAL A 208 9.25 14.24 -6.37
CA VAL A 208 9.83 13.42 -7.45
C VAL A 208 11.32 13.20 -7.20
N MET A 209 12.05 14.25 -6.84
CA MET A 209 13.46 14.19 -6.48
C MET A 209 13.71 13.21 -5.32
N TYR A 210 12.84 13.22 -4.31
CA TYR A 210 12.88 12.25 -3.22
C TYR A 210 12.66 10.82 -3.75
N VAL A 211 11.63 10.59 -4.57
CA VAL A 211 11.36 9.26 -5.13
C VAL A 211 12.55 8.72 -5.93
N VAL A 212 13.11 9.52 -6.86
CA VAL A 212 14.20 9.05 -7.73
C VAL A 212 15.54 8.85 -7.01
N SER A 213 15.78 9.56 -5.90
CA SER A 213 17.02 9.43 -5.12
C SER A 213 17.02 8.28 -4.10
N HIS A 214 15.85 7.68 -3.79
CA HIS A 214 15.72 6.67 -2.73
C HIS A 214 15.51 5.26 -3.29
N ALA A 215 16.53 4.73 -3.96
CA ALA A 215 16.48 3.43 -4.63
C ALA A 215 16.16 2.23 -3.71
N ASN A 216 16.49 2.32 -2.42
CA ASN A 216 16.20 1.28 -1.43
C ASN A 216 14.70 1.19 -1.08
N THR A 217 13.94 2.25 -1.36
CA THR A 217 12.50 2.33 -1.08
C THR A 217 11.70 2.21 -2.38
N PHE A 218 12.04 3.00 -3.40
CA PHE A 218 11.33 3.05 -4.67
C PHE A 218 12.12 2.32 -5.73
N LYS A 219 11.52 1.30 -6.33
CA LYS A 219 12.15 0.48 -7.37
C LYS A 219 12.22 1.25 -8.68
N TRP A 220 13.10 0.80 -9.57
CA TRP A 220 13.38 1.50 -10.82
C TRP A 220 12.12 1.81 -11.65
N ARG A 221 11.15 0.89 -11.77
CA ARG A 221 9.90 1.15 -12.50
C ARG A 221 9.16 2.37 -11.95
N THR A 222 8.96 2.40 -10.63
CA THR A 222 8.35 3.55 -9.95
C THR A 222 9.14 4.84 -10.20
N ARG A 223 10.47 4.80 -10.03
CA ARG A 223 11.32 6.00 -10.22
C ARG A 223 11.21 6.54 -11.65
N LYS A 224 11.26 5.66 -12.65
CA LYS A 224 11.19 6.02 -14.07
C LYS A 224 9.84 6.65 -14.44
N VAL A 225 8.74 6.01 -14.06
CA VAL A 225 7.39 6.49 -14.41
C VAL A 225 7.07 7.82 -13.71
N VAL A 226 7.38 7.94 -12.41
CA VAL A 226 7.12 9.18 -11.65
C VAL A 226 7.93 10.35 -12.21
N ARG A 227 9.18 10.11 -12.62
CA ARG A 227 10.01 11.11 -13.30
C ARG A 227 9.40 11.53 -14.64
N ALA A 228 9.08 10.57 -15.50
CA ALA A 228 8.51 10.83 -16.82
C ALA A 228 7.20 11.64 -16.74
N ALA A 229 6.33 11.30 -15.79
CA ALA A 229 5.09 12.05 -15.55
C ALA A 229 5.34 13.52 -15.17
N TYR A 230 6.36 13.78 -14.35
CA TYR A 230 6.72 15.15 -13.97
C TYR A 230 7.29 15.94 -15.16
N GLU A 231 8.16 15.32 -15.95
CA GLU A 231 8.76 15.93 -17.15
C GLU A 231 7.74 16.20 -18.25
N GLU A 232 6.71 15.36 -18.38
CA GLU A 232 5.60 15.58 -19.31
C GLU A 232 4.70 16.75 -18.87
N ARG A 233 4.36 16.82 -17.58
CA ARG A 233 3.39 17.82 -17.08
C ARG A 233 4.00 19.20 -16.85
N PHE A 234 5.23 19.28 -16.37
CA PHE A 234 5.82 20.53 -15.91
C PHE A 234 6.99 20.94 -16.78
N VAL A 235 7.15 22.25 -16.99
CA VAL A 235 8.34 22.79 -17.64
C VAL A 235 9.54 22.59 -16.73
N VAL A 236 10.43 21.69 -17.12
CA VAL A 236 11.65 21.36 -16.36
C VAL A 236 12.78 22.29 -16.77
N SER A 237 13.40 22.96 -15.80
CA SER A 237 14.62 23.73 -16.07
C SER A 237 15.83 22.82 -16.25
N ALA A 238 16.82 23.24 -17.03
CA ALA A 238 18.06 22.48 -17.23
C ALA A 238 18.76 22.09 -15.91
N LYS A 239 18.61 22.92 -14.85
CA LYS A 239 19.15 22.61 -13.51
C LYS A 239 18.40 21.47 -12.83
N GLN A 240 17.08 21.43 -12.98
CA GLN A 240 16.25 20.35 -12.42
C GLN A 240 16.48 19.05 -13.18
N GLU A 241 16.53 19.12 -14.52
CA GLU A 241 16.83 17.99 -15.39
C GLU A 241 18.18 17.35 -15.03
N ALA A 242 19.26 18.15 -14.99
CA ALA A 242 20.59 17.64 -14.61
C ALA A 242 20.64 17.05 -13.19
N ALA A 243 19.79 17.53 -12.27
CA ALA A 243 19.70 16.97 -10.92
C ALA A 243 18.94 15.62 -10.89
N LEU A 244 17.96 15.43 -11.77
CA LEU A 244 17.23 14.17 -11.95
C LEU A 244 18.11 13.13 -12.66
N ASP A 245 18.84 13.54 -13.70
CA ASP A 245 19.76 12.68 -14.48
C ASP A 245 20.81 11.99 -13.61
N LYS A 246 21.26 12.65 -12.53
CA LYS A 246 22.23 12.10 -11.58
C LYS A 246 21.79 10.74 -11.00
N TRP A 247 20.49 10.47 -10.95
CA TRP A 247 19.92 9.26 -10.34
C TRP A 247 19.45 8.24 -11.36
N GLU A 248 19.55 8.56 -12.64
CA GLU A 248 19.21 7.62 -13.70
C GLU A 248 20.29 6.54 -13.79
N LYS A 249 19.86 5.28 -13.74
CA LYS A 249 20.72 4.13 -14.02
C LYS A 249 20.68 3.87 -15.52
N THR A 250 21.83 3.94 -16.19
CA THR A 250 21.97 3.66 -17.62
C THR A 250 22.45 2.23 -17.92
N ASP A 251 22.78 1.45 -16.89
CA ASP A 251 23.31 0.09 -17.02
C ASP A 251 22.18 -0.93 -17.22
N ALA A 252 22.03 -1.41 -18.47
CA ALA A 252 20.94 -2.28 -18.89
C ALA A 252 20.89 -3.62 -18.14
N ASP A 253 22.04 -4.20 -17.76
CA ASP A 253 22.10 -5.47 -17.05
C ASP A 253 21.60 -5.30 -15.60
N LYS A 254 21.99 -4.22 -14.94
CA LYS A 254 21.47 -3.89 -13.60
C LYS A 254 19.98 -3.57 -13.62
N LEU A 255 19.50 -2.93 -14.69
CA LEU A 255 18.08 -2.65 -14.88
C LEU A 255 17.28 -3.94 -15.05
N ALA A 256 17.75 -4.89 -15.87
CA ALA A 256 17.08 -6.17 -16.07
C ALA A 256 16.97 -6.99 -14.78
N VAL A 257 17.98 -6.93 -13.91
CA VAL A 257 17.96 -7.57 -12.58
C VAL A 257 16.96 -6.88 -11.64
N GLU A 258 16.99 -5.55 -11.56
CA GLU A 258 16.06 -4.78 -10.70
C GLU A 258 14.61 -4.95 -11.17
N ASP A 259 14.37 -5.00 -12.48
CA ASP A 259 13.06 -5.19 -13.11
C ASP A 259 12.46 -6.56 -12.78
N LYS A 260 13.26 -7.63 -12.89
CA LYS A 260 12.82 -8.98 -12.50
C LYS A 260 12.47 -9.07 -11.02
N GLY A 261 13.25 -8.42 -10.15
CA GLY A 261 13.01 -8.40 -8.70
C GLY A 261 11.73 -7.63 -8.30
N ASP A 262 11.32 -6.65 -9.10
CA ASP A 262 10.12 -5.84 -8.83
C ASP A 262 8.81 -6.62 -9.06
N VAL A 263 8.83 -7.62 -9.93
CA VAL A 263 7.66 -8.44 -10.31
C VAL A 263 7.41 -9.60 -9.33
N THR A 264 8.43 -10.11 -8.63
CA THR A 264 8.38 -11.45 -8.01
C THR A 264 8.19 -11.51 -6.49
N THR A 265 7.90 -10.41 -5.78
CA THR A 265 7.77 -10.45 -4.30
C THR A 265 6.57 -9.67 -3.75
N GLU A 266 5.62 -10.40 -3.14
CA GLU A 266 4.48 -9.81 -2.42
C GLU A 266 4.88 -9.27 -1.04
N GLU A 267 5.88 -9.89 -0.41
CA GLU A 267 6.57 -9.40 0.79
C GLU A 267 8.08 -9.42 0.55
N GLU A 268 8.71 -8.24 0.57
CA GLU A 268 10.16 -8.13 0.62
C GLU A 268 10.57 -8.05 2.09
N ASP A 269 10.68 -9.21 2.74
CA ASP A 269 11.52 -9.30 3.93
C ASP A 269 12.95 -9.02 3.47
N SER A 270 13.49 -7.88 3.91
CA SER A 270 14.87 -7.49 3.63
C SER A 270 15.79 -8.65 4.04
N PRO A 271 16.50 -9.31 3.11
CA PRO A 271 17.62 -10.13 3.53
C PRO A 271 18.57 -9.17 4.24
N TYR A 272 19.02 -9.57 5.43
CA TYR A 272 20.07 -8.88 6.16
C TYR A 272 21.31 -8.81 5.25
N PHE A 273 21.49 -7.69 4.54
CA PHE A 273 22.81 -7.33 4.07
C PHE A 273 23.53 -6.79 5.29
N SER A 274 24.38 -7.65 5.86
CA SER A 274 25.42 -7.22 6.80
C SER A 274 26.21 -6.11 6.10
N ASP A 275 26.28 -4.94 6.72
CA ASP A 275 27.20 -3.88 6.35
C ASP A 275 28.63 -4.41 6.52
N ASP A 276 29.15 -5.04 5.49
CA ASP A 276 30.57 -5.11 5.19
C ASP A 276 30.67 -4.80 3.70
N ASP A 277 30.88 -3.52 3.39
CA ASP A 277 31.79 -3.05 2.34
C ASP A 277 31.64 -1.52 2.21
N CYS A 278 32.26 -0.82 3.16
CA CYS A 278 32.72 0.55 2.94
C CYS A 278 33.87 0.51 1.93
N TYR A 279 33.74 1.17 0.77
CA TYR A 279 34.79 1.98 0.13
C TYR A 279 34.20 2.90 -0.96
#